data_AF-A0A9D4EDK6-F1
#
_entry.id   AF-A0A9D4EDK6-F1
#
_cell.length_a   1.000
_cell.length_b   1.000
_cell.length_c   1.000
_cell.angle_alpha   90.00
_cell.angle_beta   90.00
_cell.angle_gamma   90.00
#
_symmetry.space_group_name_H-M   'P 1'
#
loop_
_entity.id
_entity.type
_entity.pdbx_description
1 polymer ?
#
loop_
_entity_poly.entity_id
_entity_poly.type
_entity_poly.pdbx_seq_one_letter_code
_entity_poly.pdbx_strand_id
1 'polypeptide(L)'
;MVTYTHTHIHTYMHTYIHTYIHKYIHTYIHTYIHTYIHTYIHTYIHTYIHTYIHTYMHTCIHAYMHTCIQACMHAYIHTCIHAYKHACMHTYIHTYIHTYMHACMHACIHTYIHTYMHACMHACMHACIHTYIHTYIHTYIHTYIHTYIHTYIHTYIHTYIHTYIHTYIHTYIHTYIHTYIHTYIHTYIHTYIHTYIHTYIHTYIHTYIHTYMHACMHTCIQAYMHTYIHTCIQAYMHTYIHAYIH
;
A
#
# COMPACT_ATOMS: atom_id res chain seq x y z
N MET A 1 -99.71 107.33 90.11
CA MET A 1 -98.43 108.03 90.31
C MET A 1 -97.34 106.97 90.50
N VAL A 2 -96.34 106.96 89.61
CA VAL A 2 -95.03 106.26 89.66
C VAL A 2 -94.94 104.74 89.34
N THR A 3 -95.94 103.88 89.57
CA THR A 3 -95.72 102.40 89.44
C THR A 3 -96.06 101.75 88.09
N TYR A 4 -96.97 102.28 87.26
CA TYR A 4 -97.40 101.64 86.00
C TYR A 4 -96.51 101.96 84.79
N THR A 5 -95.91 103.16 84.77
CA THR A 5 -94.96 103.56 83.72
C THR A 5 -93.59 102.93 83.91
N HIS A 6 -93.20 102.62 85.14
CA HIS A 6 -91.89 102.04 85.44
C HIS A 6 -91.78 100.58 85.02
N THR A 7 -92.82 99.76 85.24
CA THR A 7 -92.81 98.32 84.91
C THR A 7 -92.89 98.05 83.40
N HIS A 8 -93.64 98.85 82.65
CA HIS A 8 -93.79 98.66 81.20
C HIS A 8 -92.55 99.14 80.42
N ILE A 9 -91.95 100.27 80.82
CA ILE A 9 -90.67 100.72 80.25
C ILE A 9 -89.56 99.74 80.63
N HIS A 10 -89.52 99.25 81.87
CA HIS A 10 -88.49 98.29 82.30
C HIS A 10 -88.60 96.95 81.56
N THR A 11 -89.79 96.38 81.38
CA THR A 11 -89.96 95.10 80.66
C THR A 11 -89.76 95.24 79.16
N TYR A 12 -90.22 96.32 78.53
CA TYR A 12 -90.00 96.58 77.11
C TYR A 12 -88.52 96.86 76.81
N MET A 13 -87.87 97.71 77.61
CA MET A 13 -86.44 97.98 77.47
C MET A 13 -85.61 96.73 77.77
N HIS A 14 -85.94 95.96 78.82
CA HIS A 14 -85.21 94.73 79.16
C HIS A 14 -85.37 93.65 78.10
N THR A 15 -86.58 93.41 77.57
CA THR A 15 -86.78 92.41 76.51
C THR A 15 -86.20 92.86 75.17
N TYR A 16 -86.32 94.14 74.79
CA TYR A 16 -85.73 94.66 73.57
C TYR A 16 -84.19 94.64 73.63
N ILE A 17 -83.60 95.13 74.73
CA ILE A 17 -82.16 95.09 74.94
C ILE A 17 -81.68 93.64 75.04
N HIS A 18 -82.33 92.78 75.82
CA HIS A 18 -81.88 91.39 75.96
C HIS A 18 -82.04 90.60 74.65
N THR A 19 -83.14 90.73 73.90
CA THR A 19 -83.29 89.98 72.64
C THR A 19 -82.41 90.54 71.53
N TYR A 20 -82.25 91.86 71.43
CA TYR A 20 -81.39 92.47 70.42
C TYR A 20 -79.91 92.21 70.74
N ILE A 21 -79.48 92.42 71.98
CA ILE A 21 -78.11 92.12 72.40
C ILE A 21 -77.85 90.61 72.37
N HIS A 22 -78.73 89.76 72.89
CA HIS A 22 -78.51 88.31 72.86
C HIS A 22 -78.51 87.77 71.43
N LYS A 23 -79.44 88.18 70.56
CA LYS A 23 -79.43 87.71 69.17
C LYS A 23 -78.23 88.27 68.40
N TYR A 24 -77.89 89.55 68.56
CA TYR A 24 -76.74 90.15 67.87
C TYR A 24 -75.41 89.58 68.37
N ILE A 25 -75.22 89.48 69.69
CA ILE A 25 -74.02 88.88 70.29
C ILE A 25 -73.98 87.38 70.00
N HIS A 26 -75.06 86.63 70.18
CA HIS A 26 -75.06 85.19 69.92
C HIS A 26 -74.88 84.89 68.45
N THR A 27 -75.56 85.58 67.52
CA THR A 27 -75.34 85.33 66.09
C THR A 27 -73.99 85.83 65.63
N TYR A 28 -73.52 87.01 66.04
CA TYR A 28 -72.20 87.51 65.66
C TYR A 28 -71.08 86.64 66.23
N ILE A 29 -71.11 86.33 67.54
CA ILE A 29 -70.11 85.47 68.17
C ILE A 29 -70.23 84.05 67.63
N HIS A 30 -71.42 83.46 67.55
CA HIS A 30 -71.56 82.09 67.05
C HIS A 30 -71.20 82.00 65.57
N THR A 31 -71.72 82.84 64.67
CA THR A 31 -71.36 82.72 63.26
C THR A 31 -69.92 83.14 63.02
N TYR A 32 -69.42 84.24 63.59
CA TYR A 32 -68.03 84.64 63.38
C TYR A 32 -67.07 83.64 64.00
N ILE A 33 -67.21 83.29 65.27
CA ILE A 33 -66.30 82.34 65.92
C ILE A 33 -66.51 80.94 65.35
N HIS A 34 -67.74 80.42 65.23
CA HIS A 34 -67.94 79.08 64.69
C HIS A 34 -67.51 79.01 63.23
N THR A 35 -67.93 79.91 62.33
CA THR A 35 -67.52 79.78 60.93
C THR A 35 -66.06 80.14 60.71
N TYR A 36 -65.50 81.14 61.38
CA TYR A 36 -64.07 81.45 61.24
C TYR A 36 -63.21 80.34 61.84
N ILE A 37 -63.46 79.92 63.09
CA ILE A 37 -62.70 78.84 63.71
C ILE A 37 -62.97 77.52 63.00
N HIS A 38 -64.22 77.15 62.73
CA HIS A 38 -64.50 75.88 62.04
C HIS A 38 -63.97 75.90 60.62
N THR A 39 -64.22 76.91 59.79
CA THR A 39 -63.70 76.87 58.41
C THR A 39 -62.19 77.06 58.37
N TYR A 40 -61.58 77.91 59.19
CA TYR A 40 -60.13 78.07 59.22
C TYR A 40 -59.46 76.82 59.80
N ILE A 41 -59.87 76.34 60.98
CA ILE A 41 -59.28 75.13 61.57
C ILE A 41 -59.63 73.91 60.73
N HIS A 42 -60.88 73.69 60.32
CA HIS A 42 -61.23 72.53 59.52
C HIS A 42 -60.57 72.59 58.15
N THR A 43 -60.62 73.68 57.38
CA THR A 43 -59.99 73.68 56.06
C THR A 43 -58.48 73.70 56.17
N TYR A 44 -57.86 74.46 57.07
CA TYR A 44 -56.40 74.46 57.22
C TYR A 44 -55.91 73.11 57.74
N ILE A 45 -56.47 72.59 58.85
CA ILE A 45 -56.05 71.30 59.39
C ILE A 45 -56.44 70.17 58.44
N HIS A 46 -57.66 70.10 57.93
CA HIS A 46 -58.06 69.04 57.01
C HIS A 46 -57.26 69.11 55.71
N THR A 47 -57.14 70.25 55.04
CA THR A 47 -56.37 70.28 53.78
C THR A 47 -54.89 70.12 54.04
N TYR A 48 -54.30 70.71 55.07
CA TYR A 48 -52.88 70.50 55.37
C TYR A 48 -52.61 69.06 55.78
N ILE A 49 -53.33 68.51 56.76
CA ILE A 49 -53.14 67.11 57.19
C ILE A 49 -53.53 66.15 56.09
N HIS A 50 -54.68 66.30 55.45
CA HIS A 50 -55.11 65.39 54.39
C HIS A 50 -54.19 65.51 53.18
N THR A 51 -53.91 66.68 52.63
CA THR A 51 -53.03 66.76 51.45
C THR A 51 -51.60 66.40 51.80
N TYR A 52 -51.03 66.87 52.91
CA TYR A 52 -49.67 66.52 53.29
C TYR A 52 -49.56 65.03 53.59
N ILE A 53 -50.38 64.48 54.51
CA ILE A 53 -50.30 63.06 54.85
C ILE A 53 -50.74 62.20 53.67
N HIS A 54 -51.87 62.47 53.02
CA HIS A 54 -52.34 61.63 51.91
C HIS A 54 -51.39 61.71 50.72
N THR A 55 -50.96 62.89 50.26
CA THR A 55 -50.07 62.95 49.09
C THR A 55 -48.67 62.49 49.43
N TYR A 56 -48.12 62.82 50.60
CA TYR A 56 -46.80 62.34 51.00
C TYR A 56 -46.80 60.83 51.24
N MET A 57 -47.76 60.31 52.00
CA MET A 57 -47.86 58.87 52.24
C MET A 57 -48.19 58.13 50.94
N HIS A 58 -49.14 58.62 50.14
CA HIS A 58 -49.47 57.96 48.88
C HIS A 58 -48.31 58.01 47.89
N THR A 59 -47.67 59.16 47.66
CA THR A 59 -46.55 59.25 46.71
C THR A 59 -45.31 58.55 47.21
N CYS A 60 -44.96 58.67 48.49
CA CYS A 60 -43.78 58.04 49.05
C CYS A 60 -43.96 56.52 49.14
N ILE A 61 -45.11 56.03 49.64
CA ILE A 61 -45.40 54.60 49.68
C ILE A 61 -45.57 54.06 48.27
N HIS A 62 -46.31 54.72 47.37
CA HIS A 62 -46.47 54.24 46.00
C HIS A 62 -45.15 54.24 45.24
N ALA A 63 -44.35 55.31 45.31
CA ALA A 63 -43.05 55.36 44.65
C ALA A 63 -42.08 54.34 45.25
N TYR A 64 -42.02 54.21 46.57
CA TYR A 64 -41.17 53.22 47.24
C TYR A 64 -41.61 51.79 46.91
N MET A 65 -42.90 51.48 47.03
CA MET A 65 -43.43 50.15 46.72
C MET A 65 -43.25 49.84 45.24
N HIS A 66 -43.57 50.77 44.33
CA HIS A 66 -43.43 50.55 42.89
C HIS A 66 -41.96 50.38 42.49
N THR A 67 -41.05 51.23 42.97
CA THR A 67 -39.62 51.12 42.64
C THR A 67 -38.99 49.89 43.26
N CYS A 68 -39.30 49.56 44.52
CA CYS A 68 -38.74 48.41 45.22
C CYS A 68 -39.28 47.10 44.65
N ILE A 69 -40.60 47.00 44.40
CA ILE A 69 -41.21 45.82 43.77
C ILE A 69 -40.72 45.68 42.34
N GLN A 70 -40.66 46.75 41.54
CA GLN A 70 -40.18 46.65 40.16
C GLN A 70 -38.69 46.32 40.08
N ALA A 71 -37.85 46.88 40.93
CA ALA A 71 -36.43 46.52 41.01
C ALA A 71 -36.25 45.07 41.48
N CYS A 72 -37.01 44.63 42.49
CA CYS A 72 -36.95 43.25 42.97
C CYS A 72 -37.44 42.26 41.91
N MET A 73 -38.57 42.54 41.27
CA MET A 73 -39.13 41.71 40.20
C MET A 73 -38.22 41.70 38.97
N HIS A 74 -37.66 42.85 38.58
CA HIS A 74 -36.73 42.91 37.45
C HIS A 74 -35.42 42.18 37.78
N ALA A 75 -34.85 42.38 38.98
CA ALA A 75 -33.67 41.64 39.41
C ALA A 75 -33.96 40.13 39.45
N TYR A 76 -35.07 39.70 40.05
CA TYR A 76 -35.46 38.30 40.12
C TYR A 76 -35.68 37.69 38.73
N ILE A 77 -36.52 38.31 37.89
CA ILE A 77 -36.85 37.80 36.56
C ILE A 77 -35.60 37.84 35.67
N HIS A 78 -34.90 38.97 35.60
CA HIS A 78 -33.77 39.10 34.70
C HIS A 78 -32.58 38.30 35.21
N THR A 79 -32.09 38.53 36.44
CA THR A 79 -30.89 37.82 36.88
C THR A 79 -31.16 36.34 37.11
N CYS A 80 -32.28 35.96 37.73
CA CYS A 80 -32.50 34.55 38.05
C CYS A 80 -32.99 33.79 36.82
N ILE A 81 -34.04 34.26 36.13
CA ILE A 81 -34.62 33.50 35.01
C ILE A 81 -33.77 33.64 33.75
N HIS A 82 -33.30 34.85 33.39
CA HIS A 82 -32.46 34.99 32.20
C HIS A 82 -31.09 34.35 32.41
N ALA A 83 -30.42 34.53 33.56
CA ALA A 83 -29.14 33.85 33.76
C ALA A 83 -29.32 32.34 33.88
N TYR A 84 -30.38 31.83 34.52
CA TYR A 84 -30.65 30.39 34.56
C TYR A 84 -30.93 29.83 33.16
N LYS A 85 -31.82 30.46 32.38
CA LYS A 85 -32.10 30.04 31.01
C LYS A 85 -30.86 30.16 30.14
N HIS A 86 -30.16 31.28 30.17
CA HIS A 86 -28.96 31.48 29.36
C HIS A 86 -27.86 30.50 29.75
N ALA A 87 -27.57 30.33 31.04
CA ALA A 87 -26.57 29.37 31.51
C ALA A 87 -26.96 27.94 31.17
N CYS A 88 -28.21 27.52 31.45
CA CYS A 88 -28.67 26.16 31.17
C CYS A 88 -28.75 25.88 29.67
N MET A 89 -29.28 26.80 28.87
CA MET A 89 -29.34 26.65 27.41
C MET A 89 -27.96 26.72 26.79
N HIS A 90 -27.10 27.65 27.23
CA HIS A 90 -25.73 27.75 26.72
C HIS A 90 -24.93 26.52 27.12
N THR A 91 -24.96 26.07 28.37
CA THR A 91 -24.26 24.85 28.77
C THR A 91 -24.84 23.65 28.06
N TYR A 92 -26.17 23.50 27.98
CA TYR A 92 -26.78 22.37 27.27
C TYR A 92 -26.43 22.39 25.78
N ILE A 93 -26.70 23.47 25.05
CA ILE A 93 -26.43 23.56 23.61
C ILE A 93 -24.93 23.51 23.34
N HIS A 94 -24.12 24.32 24.02
CA HIS A 94 -22.69 24.36 23.79
C HIS A 94 -22.06 23.04 24.20
N THR A 95 -22.26 22.54 25.41
CA THR A 95 -21.62 21.27 25.81
C THR A 95 -22.17 20.12 24.98
N TYR A 96 -23.48 19.95 24.85
CA TYR A 96 -24.02 18.83 24.10
C TYR A 96 -23.65 18.90 22.62
N ILE A 97 -24.01 19.98 21.92
CA ILE A 97 -23.75 20.07 20.47
C ILE A 97 -22.27 20.22 20.20
N HIS A 98 -21.55 21.14 20.83
CA HIS A 98 -20.15 21.34 20.52
C HIS A 98 -19.33 20.11 20.90
N THR A 99 -19.47 19.55 22.12
CA THR A 99 -18.64 18.40 22.50
C THR A 99 -19.05 17.14 21.76
N TYR A 100 -20.34 16.87 21.56
CA TYR A 100 -20.79 15.69 20.83
C TYR A 100 -20.44 15.79 19.35
N MET A 101 -20.74 16.90 18.68
CA MET A 101 -20.41 17.07 17.26
C MET A 101 -18.90 17.13 17.06
N HIS A 102 -18.14 17.83 17.90
CA HIS A 102 -16.69 17.86 17.80
C HIS A 102 -16.09 16.49 18.09
N ALA A 103 -16.51 15.78 19.14
CA ALA A 103 -16.00 14.45 19.44
C ALA A 103 -16.39 13.43 18.36
N CYS A 104 -17.61 13.48 17.84
CA CYS A 104 -18.07 12.59 16.78
C CYS A 104 -17.37 12.90 15.45
N MET A 105 -17.26 14.17 15.06
CA MET A 105 -16.51 14.57 13.87
C MET A 105 -15.03 14.25 14.00
N HIS A 106 -14.40 14.56 15.14
CA HIS A 106 -13.01 14.22 15.39
C HIS A 106 -12.83 12.71 15.37
N ALA A 107 -13.68 11.93 16.04
CA ALA A 107 -13.62 10.48 16.02
C ALA A 107 -13.80 9.94 14.59
N CYS A 108 -14.84 10.34 13.86
CA CYS A 108 -15.09 9.88 12.49
C CYS A 108 -13.97 10.28 11.53
N ILE A 109 -13.54 11.54 11.53
CA ILE A 109 -12.49 12.04 10.63
C ILE A 109 -11.14 11.46 11.02
N HIS A 110 -10.75 11.52 12.28
CA HIS A 110 -9.48 10.99 12.74
C HIS A 110 -9.43 9.48 12.51
N THR A 111 -10.45 8.71 12.91
CA THR A 111 -10.45 7.27 12.66
C THR A 111 -10.48 6.98 11.17
N TYR A 112 -11.33 7.63 10.37
CA TYR A 112 -11.38 7.38 8.93
C TYR A 112 -10.06 7.74 8.26
N ILE A 113 -9.57 8.97 8.39
CA ILE A 113 -8.33 9.41 7.74
C ILE A 113 -7.15 8.62 8.30
N HIS A 114 -6.98 8.53 9.62
CA HIS A 114 -5.83 7.85 10.19
C HIS A 114 -5.86 6.37 9.84
N THR A 115 -6.96 5.66 10.09
CA THR A 115 -6.99 4.21 9.83
C THR A 115 -6.95 3.90 8.35
N TYR A 116 -7.68 4.63 7.50
CA TYR A 116 -7.70 4.38 6.06
C TYR A 116 -6.36 4.76 5.41
N MET A 117 -5.86 5.98 5.65
CA MET A 117 -4.58 6.41 5.06
C MET A 117 -3.42 5.58 5.60
N HIS A 118 -3.38 5.30 6.91
CA HIS A 118 -2.33 4.47 7.49
C HIS A 118 -2.40 3.03 6.96
N ALA A 119 -3.58 2.41 6.94
CA ALA A 119 -3.73 1.05 6.43
C ALA A 119 -3.39 0.98 4.94
N CYS A 120 -3.84 1.95 4.15
CA CYS A 120 -3.58 1.98 2.71
C CYS A 120 -2.10 2.24 2.41
N MET A 121 -1.46 3.18 3.12
CA MET A 121 -0.02 3.44 3.01
C MET A 121 0.82 2.26 3.47
N HIS A 122 0.44 1.62 4.58
CA HIS A 122 1.14 0.44 5.07
C HIS A 122 0.99 -0.74 4.11
N ALA A 123 -0.23 -1.00 3.62
CA ALA A 123 -0.48 -2.05 2.64
C ALA A 123 0.25 -1.81 1.33
N CYS A 124 0.26 -0.57 0.81
CA CYS A 124 0.95 -0.26 -0.44
C CYS A 124 2.47 -0.34 -0.26
N MET A 125 3.05 0.20 0.81
CA MET A 125 4.48 0.07 1.11
C MET A 125 4.87 -1.40 1.24
N HIS A 126 4.13 -2.18 2.04
CA HIS A 126 4.42 -3.58 2.23
C HIS A 126 4.29 -4.35 0.92
N ALA A 127 3.23 -4.14 0.14
CA ALA A 127 3.05 -4.77 -1.16
C ALA A 127 4.20 -4.39 -2.11
N CYS A 128 4.49 -3.10 -2.29
CA CYS A 128 5.53 -2.62 -3.19
C CYS A 128 6.91 -3.14 -2.80
N ILE A 129 7.30 -3.02 -1.53
CA ILE A 129 8.60 -3.48 -1.02
C ILE A 129 8.69 -5.00 -1.13
N HIS A 130 7.66 -5.73 -0.67
CA HIS A 130 7.66 -7.18 -0.73
C HIS A 130 7.72 -7.66 -2.17
N THR A 131 6.89 -7.12 -3.08
CA THR A 131 6.96 -7.49 -4.49
C THR A 131 8.31 -7.14 -5.07
N TYR A 132 8.82 -5.92 -4.87
CA TYR A 132 10.08 -5.51 -5.47
C TYR A 132 11.25 -6.34 -4.97
N ILE A 133 11.41 -6.47 -3.65
CA ILE A 133 12.49 -7.24 -3.05
C ILE A 133 12.32 -8.72 -3.38
N HIS A 134 11.15 -9.31 -3.15
CA HIS A 134 10.95 -10.73 -3.40
C HIS A 134 11.10 -11.04 -4.87
N THR A 135 10.42 -10.34 -5.79
CA THR A 135 10.58 -10.63 -7.21
C THR A 135 12.00 -10.35 -7.65
N TYR A 136 12.58 -9.17 -7.37
CA TYR A 136 13.90 -8.84 -7.87
C TYR A 136 14.96 -9.77 -7.32
N ILE A 137 15.03 -9.96 -6.00
CA ILE A 137 16.05 -10.83 -5.38
C ILE A 137 15.79 -12.28 -5.75
N HIS A 138 14.56 -12.79 -5.60
CA HIS A 138 14.28 -14.19 -5.92
C HIS A 138 14.52 -14.46 -7.40
N THR A 139 13.98 -13.65 -8.32
CA THR A 139 14.19 -13.88 -9.75
C THR A 139 15.65 -13.69 -10.12
N TYR A 140 16.32 -12.63 -9.65
CA TYR A 140 17.71 -12.38 -10.01
C TYR A 140 18.63 -13.47 -9.47
N ILE A 141 18.55 -13.79 -8.17
CA ILE A 141 19.38 -14.82 -7.56
C ILE A 141 19.02 -16.19 -8.12
N HIS A 142 17.74 -16.56 -8.18
CA HIS A 142 17.33 -17.87 -8.69
C HIS A 142 17.74 -18.01 -10.15
N THR A 143 17.42 -17.05 -11.02
CA THR A 143 17.80 -17.14 -12.44
C THR A 143 19.31 -17.13 -12.57
N TYR A 144 20.04 -16.18 -11.98
CA TYR A 144 21.49 -16.10 -12.13
C TYR A 144 22.19 -17.34 -11.60
N ILE A 145 21.89 -17.78 -10.38
CA ILE A 145 22.50 -18.97 -9.79
C ILE A 145 22.08 -20.21 -10.57
N HIS A 146 20.79 -20.40 -10.85
CA HIS A 146 20.33 -21.57 -11.59
C HIS A 146 20.95 -21.59 -12.98
N THR A 147 20.88 -20.50 -13.75
CA THR A 147 21.47 -20.48 -15.08
C THR A 147 22.97 -20.65 -15.01
N TYR A 148 23.68 -19.90 -14.15
CA TYR A 148 25.14 -19.98 -14.10
C TYR A 148 25.62 -21.36 -13.65
N ILE A 149 25.09 -21.89 -12.55
CA ILE A 149 25.48 -23.21 -12.05
C ILE A 149 25.03 -24.29 -13.03
N HIS A 150 23.78 -24.27 -13.47
CA HIS A 150 23.28 -25.29 -14.40
C HIS A 150 24.06 -25.24 -15.70
N THR A 151 24.18 -24.08 -16.36
CA THR A 151 24.92 -24.01 -17.63
C THR A 151 26.39 -24.31 -17.43
N TYR A 152 27.06 -23.74 -16.43
CA TYR A 152 28.49 -23.96 -16.25
C TYR A 152 28.80 -25.41 -15.87
N ILE A 153 28.12 -25.96 -14.85
CA ILE A 153 28.36 -27.34 -14.43
C ILE A 153 27.90 -28.31 -15.51
N HIS A 154 26.69 -28.16 -16.05
CA HIS A 154 26.20 -29.06 -17.09
C HIS A 154 27.08 -28.99 -18.33
N THR A 155 27.39 -27.80 -18.86
CA THR A 155 28.24 -27.70 -20.05
C THR A 155 29.65 -28.18 -19.77
N TYR A 156 30.26 -27.81 -18.64
CA TYR A 156 31.63 -28.23 -18.33
C TYR A 156 31.71 -29.74 -18.11
N ILE A 157 30.85 -30.32 -17.26
CA ILE A 157 30.84 -31.76 -17.02
C ILE A 157 30.45 -32.51 -18.29
N HIS A 158 29.38 -32.11 -18.98
CA HIS A 158 28.96 -32.77 -20.20
C HIS A 158 30.04 -32.68 -21.27
N THR A 159 30.59 -31.50 -21.55
CA THR A 159 31.64 -31.37 -22.58
C THR A 159 32.90 -32.09 -22.15
N TYR A 160 33.37 -31.95 -20.92
CA TYR A 160 34.59 -32.61 -20.47
C TYR A 160 34.45 -34.13 -20.47
N ILE A 161 33.39 -34.67 -19.85
CA ILE A 161 33.15 -36.12 -19.82
C ILE A 161 32.87 -36.64 -21.22
N HIS A 162 31.97 -36.02 -21.98
CA HIS A 162 31.66 -36.47 -23.33
C HIS A 162 32.89 -36.39 -24.22
N THR A 163 33.60 -35.27 -24.28
CA THR A 163 34.80 -35.17 -25.11
C THR A 163 35.89 -36.10 -24.63
N TYR A 164 36.20 -36.17 -23.34
CA TYR A 164 37.27 -37.04 -22.84
C TYR A 164 36.93 -38.51 -23.05
N ILE A 165 35.76 -38.97 -22.62
CA ILE A 165 35.36 -40.38 -22.78
C ILE A 165 35.17 -40.70 -24.26
N HIS A 166 34.44 -39.90 -25.02
CA HIS A 166 34.22 -40.17 -26.43
C HIS A 166 35.54 -40.14 -27.19
N THR A 167 36.36 -39.10 -27.07
CA THR A 167 37.64 -39.05 -27.80
C THR A 167 38.57 -40.15 -27.32
N TYR A 168 38.75 -40.36 -26.02
CA TYR A 168 39.68 -41.39 -25.53
C TYR A 168 39.21 -42.79 -25.93
N ILE A 169 37.96 -43.17 -25.65
CA ILE A 169 37.46 -44.50 -25.98
C ILE A 169 37.36 -44.67 -27.50
N HIS A 170 36.76 -43.72 -28.22
CA HIS A 170 36.63 -43.83 -29.67
C HIS A 170 38.00 -43.87 -30.32
N THR A 171 38.90 -42.92 -30.03
CA THR A 171 40.23 -42.93 -30.67
C THR A 171 41.04 -44.15 -30.23
N TYR A 172 41.08 -44.50 -28.96
CA TYR A 172 41.87 -45.65 -28.51
C TYR A 172 41.33 -46.96 -29.08
N ILE A 173 40.03 -47.23 -28.95
CA ILE A 173 39.44 -48.48 -29.46
C ILE A 173 39.46 -48.49 -30.98
N HIS A 174 39.03 -47.42 -31.65
CA HIS A 174 39.04 -47.36 -33.10
C HIS A 174 40.46 -47.48 -33.64
N THR A 175 41.42 -46.69 -33.15
CA THR A 175 42.80 -46.79 -33.63
C THR A 175 43.42 -48.12 -33.28
N TYR A 176 43.26 -48.64 -32.07
CA TYR A 176 43.84 -49.94 -31.70
C TYR A 176 43.23 -51.08 -32.51
N ILE A 177 41.90 -51.20 -32.56
CA ILE A 177 41.23 -52.26 -33.32
C ILE A 177 41.49 -52.08 -34.80
N HIS A 178 41.29 -50.89 -35.36
CA HIS A 178 41.51 -50.65 -36.78
C HIS A 178 42.97 -50.90 -37.14
N THR A 179 43.93 -50.30 -36.44
CA THR A 179 45.35 -50.50 -36.79
C THR A 179 45.77 -51.94 -36.54
N TYR A 180 45.43 -52.57 -35.42
CA TYR A 180 45.83 -53.94 -35.13
C TYR A 180 45.20 -54.92 -36.11
N ILE A 181 43.88 -54.90 -36.27
CA ILE A 181 43.17 -55.83 -37.17
C ILE A 181 43.55 -55.53 -38.62
N HIS A 182 43.49 -54.27 -39.06
CA HIS A 182 43.84 -53.93 -40.44
C HIS A 182 45.30 -54.27 -40.72
N THR A 183 46.25 -53.84 -39.90
CA THR A 183 47.66 -54.15 -40.17
C THR A 183 47.93 -55.63 -40.05
N TYR A 184 47.43 -56.33 -39.04
CA TYR A 184 47.67 -57.77 -38.89
C TYR A 184 47.04 -58.56 -40.03
N ILE A 185 45.75 -58.37 -40.32
CA ILE A 185 45.08 -59.09 -41.41
C ILE A 185 45.66 -58.68 -42.76
N HIS A 186 45.81 -57.38 -43.02
CA HIS A 186 46.36 -56.92 -44.30
C HIS A 186 47.79 -57.42 -44.46
N THR A 187 48.69 -57.22 -43.50
CA THR A 187 50.07 -57.68 -43.65
C THR A 187 50.14 -59.20 -43.69
N TYR A 188 49.45 -59.93 -42.83
CA TYR A 188 49.51 -61.39 -42.83
C TYR A 188 48.92 -61.97 -44.11
N ILE A 189 47.69 -61.60 -44.49
CA ILE A 189 47.06 -62.12 -45.70
C ILE A 189 47.80 -61.63 -46.93
N HIS A 190 48.10 -60.33 -47.05
CA HIS A 190 48.81 -59.81 -48.21
C HIS A 190 50.19 -60.43 -48.31
N THR A 191 51.01 -60.41 -47.25
CA THR A 191 52.35 -60.99 -47.34
C THR A 191 52.30 -62.49 -47.54
N TYR A 192 51.46 -63.25 -46.83
CA TYR A 192 51.41 -64.70 -46.98
C TYR A 192 50.88 -65.09 -48.36
N ILE A 193 49.73 -64.57 -48.78
CA ILE A 193 49.15 -64.89 -50.10
C ILE A 193 50.04 -64.36 -51.21
N HIS A 194 50.46 -63.10 -51.15
CA HIS A 194 51.32 -62.53 -52.19
C HIS A 194 52.65 -63.28 -52.26
N THR A 195 53.36 -63.47 -51.14
CA THR A 195 54.65 -64.17 -51.18
C THR A 195 54.46 -65.63 -51.55
N TYR A 196 53.50 -66.35 -50.98
CA TYR A 196 53.30 -67.77 -51.31
C TYR A 196 52.89 -67.95 -52.76
N ILE A 197 51.85 -67.25 -53.23
CA ILE A 197 51.39 -67.37 -54.62
C ILE A 197 52.46 -66.84 -55.58
N HIS A 198 53.00 -65.65 -55.35
CA HIS A 198 54.01 -65.08 -56.23
C HIS A 198 55.26 -65.96 -56.25
N THR A 199 55.83 -66.34 -55.11
CA THR A 199 57.02 -67.18 -55.10
C THR A 199 56.73 -68.57 -55.64
N TYR A 200 55.64 -69.22 -55.25
CA TYR A 200 55.33 -70.57 -55.73
C TYR A 200 55.05 -70.58 -57.23
N ILE A 201 54.15 -69.72 -57.72
CA ILE A 201 53.83 -69.64 -59.15
C ILE A 201 55.04 -69.16 -59.95
N HIS A 202 55.69 -68.07 -59.53
CA HIS A 202 56.85 -67.55 -60.24
C HIS A 202 57.99 -68.56 -60.25
N THR A 203 58.37 -69.12 -59.10
CA THR A 203 59.46 -70.12 -59.06
C THR A 203 59.06 -71.39 -59.79
N TYR A 204 57.86 -71.93 -59.62
CA TYR A 204 57.45 -73.16 -60.29
C TYR A 204 57.36 -72.97 -61.80
N ILE A 205 56.65 -71.94 -62.28
CA ILE A 205 56.52 -71.67 -63.72
C ILE A 205 57.88 -71.28 -64.31
N HIS A 206 58.61 -70.36 -63.68
CA HIS A 206 59.92 -69.94 -64.19
C HIS A 206 60.89 -71.10 -64.18
N THR A 207 61.06 -71.83 -63.08
CA THR A 207 62.00 -72.95 -63.04
C THR A 207 61.55 -74.07 -63.95
N TYR A 208 60.28 -74.47 -63.94
CA TYR A 208 59.81 -75.58 -64.79
C TYR A 208 59.93 -75.23 -66.27
N ILE A 209 59.38 -74.10 -66.71
CA ILE A 209 59.45 -73.72 -68.14
C ILE A 209 60.91 -73.44 -68.53
N HIS A 210 61.65 -72.65 -67.75
CA HIS A 210 63.03 -72.31 -68.10
C HIS A 210 63.92 -73.55 -68.11
N THR A 211 63.91 -74.36 -67.05
CA THR A 211 64.78 -75.55 -66.99
C THR A 211 64.35 -76.62 -67.98
N TYR A 212 63.05 -76.87 -68.15
CA TYR A 212 62.57 -77.88 -69.09
C TYR A 212 62.83 -77.45 -70.53
N MET A 213 62.47 -76.23 -70.92
CA MET A 213 62.72 -75.74 -72.28
C MET A 213 64.21 -75.61 -72.57
N HIS A 214 65.00 -75.10 -71.63
CA HIS A 214 66.45 -74.98 -71.80
C HIS A 214 67.12 -76.36 -71.88
N ALA A 215 66.78 -77.28 -70.97
CA ALA A 215 67.34 -78.63 -71.00
C ALA A 215 66.91 -79.40 -72.25
N CYS A 216 65.64 -79.31 -72.66
CA CYS A 216 65.13 -80.00 -73.84
C CYS A 216 65.72 -79.43 -75.14
N MET A 217 65.84 -78.10 -75.26
CA MET A 217 66.57 -77.49 -76.38
C MET A 217 68.04 -77.88 -76.40
N HIS A 218 68.71 -77.81 -75.25
CA HIS A 218 70.13 -78.17 -75.14
C HIS A 218 70.37 -79.63 -75.52
N THR A 219 69.57 -80.57 -74.99
CA THR A 219 69.70 -81.99 -75.32
C THR A 219 69.30 -82.28 -76.75
N CYS A 220 68.26 -81.63 -77.29
CA CYS A 220 67.84 -81.80 -78.68
C CYS A 220 68.92 -81.32 -79.66
N ILE A 221 69.50 -80.14 -79.43
CA ILE A 221 70.60 -79.62 -80.24
C ILE A 221 71.84 -80.51 -80.10
N GLN A 222 72.20 -80.91 -78.89
CA GLN A 222 73.37 -81.77 -78.66
C GLN A 222 73.19 -83.15 -79.31
N ALA A 223 72.00 -83.76 -79.22
CA ALA A 223 71.69 -85.02 -79.86
C ALA A 223 71.67 -84.89 -81.38
N TYR A 224 71.10 -83.81 -81.93
CA TYR A 224 71.11 -83.53 -83.37
C TYR A 224 72.54 -83.36 -83.88
N MET A 225 73.36 -82.54 -83.21
CA MET A 225 74.76 -82.34 -83.58
C MET A 225 75.57 -83.64 -83.47
N HIS A 226 75.39 -84.40 -82.38
CA HIS A 226 76.09 -85.67 -82.19
C HIS A 226 75.70 -86.70 -83.25
N THR A 227 74.40 -86.88 -83.50
CA THR A 227 73.92 -87.83 -84.51
C THR A 227 74.31 -87.40 -85.91
N TYR A 228 74.16 -86.12 -86.28
CA TYR A 228 74.55 -85.59 -87.57
C TYR A 228 76.06 -85.76 -87.83
N ILE A 229 76.90 -85.38 -86.86
CA ILE A 229 78.36 -85.54 -87.00
C ILE A 229 78.72 -87.03 -87.07
N HIS A 230 78.15 -87.87 -86.20
CA HIS A 230 78.44 -89.30 -86.18
C HIS A 230 78.01 -89.98 -87.48
N THR A 231 76.79 -89.73 -87.98
CA THR A 231 76.33 -90.32 -89.24
C THR A 231 77.07 -89.75 -90.44
N CYS A 232 77.41 -88.47 -90.45
CA CYS A 232 78.15 -87.84 -91.55
C CYS A 232 79.60 -88.35 -91.60
N ILE A 233 80.29 -88.50 -90.46
CA ILE A 233 81.62 -89.11 -90.40
C ILE A 233 81.55 -90.59 -90.76
N GLN A 234 80.57 -91.33 -90.24
CA GLN A 234 80.43 -92.76 -90.54
C GLN A 234 80.09 -92.99 -92.01
N ALA A 235 79.21 -92.20 -92.60
CA ALA A 235 78.90 -92.24 -94.03
C ALA A 235 80.09 -91.80 -94.88
N TYR A 236 80.82 -90.77 -94.47
CA TYR A 236 82.05 -90.33 -95.15
C TYR A 236 83.12 -91.41 -95.09
N MET A 237 83.39 -92.01 -93.92
CA MET A 237 84.34 -93.11 -93.78
C MET A 237 83.90 -94.34 -94.57
N HIS A 238 82.62 -94.72 -94.53
CA HIS A 238 82.11 -95.89 -95.25
C HIS A 238 82.15 -95.69 -96.77
N THR A 239 81.81 -94.49 -97.27
CA THR A 239 81.91 -94.17 -98.71
C THR A 239 83.36 -94.02 -99.17
N TYR A 240 84.22 -93.37 -98.37
CA TYR A 240 85.63 -93.20 -98.66
C TYR A 240 86.39 -94.55 -98.66
N ILE A 241 86.09 -95.43 -97.71
CA ILE A 241 86.66 -96.79 -97.66
C ILE A 241 86.13 -97.64 -98.82
N HIS A 242 84.83 -97.57 -99.14
CA HIS A 242 84.25 -98.35 -100.24
C HIS A 242 84.70 -97.85 -101.63
N ALA A 243 85.04 -96.57 -101.79
CA ALA A 243 85.52 -96.01 -103.06
C ALA A 243 87.03 -96.23 -103.31
N TYR A 244 87.81 -96.60 -102.29
CA TYR A 244 89.27 -96.79 -102.41
C TYR A 244 89.72 -98.25 -102.29
N ILE A 245 88.84 -99.16 -101.83
CA ILE A 245 89.15 -100.58 -101.62
C ILE A 245 88.47 -101.48 -102.68
N HIS A 246 87.63 -100.92 -103.57
CA HIS A 246 86.97 -101.68 -104.64
C HIS A 246 87.11 -100.98 -105.99
#